data_AF-A0A930XA23-F1
#
_entry.id   AF-A0A930XA23-F1
#
_cell.length_a   1.000
_cell.length_b   1.000
_cell.length_c   1.000
_cell.angle_alpha   90.00
_cell.angle_beta   90.00
_cell.angle_gamma   90.00
#
_symmetry.space_group_name_H-M   'P 1'
#
loop_
_entity.id
_entity.type
_entity.pdbx_description
1 polymer ?
#
loop_
_entity_poly.entity_id
_entity_poly.type
_entity_poly.pdbx_seq_one_letter_code
_entity_poly.pdbx_strand_id
1 'polypeptide(L)'
;MPAPAAAQLLIGPQAELTFVRGPEYPENPEDSVAGLLGGIHINTSIMEFFPAVLVSQGRIHGGLMDVGLRVTPTWFGQPEYFFRLVSPYAVLGGSVGYPWSAGWYAKAGLGLVVMRLGSVNAEIGYRSHHLTDSLLLEGVTLGLRASYPF
;
A
#
# COMPACT_ATOMS: atom_id res chain seq x y z
N MET A 1 -4.47 -4.87 -33.01
CA MET A 1 -3.25 -4.60 -32.21
C MET A 1 -3.60 -4.85 -30.75
N PRO A 2 -2.83 -5.63 -29.97
CA PRO A 2 -3.08 -5.73 -28.54
C PRO A 2 -2.87 -4.34 -27.92
N ALA A 3 -3.76 -3.94 -27.01
CA ALA A 3 -3.68 -2.65 -26.34
C ALA A 3 -2.30 -2.50 -25.67
N PRO A 4 -1.68 -1.29 -25.69
CA PRO A 4 -0.43 -1.07 -24.97
C PRO A 4 -0.64 -1.43 -23.49
N ALA A 5 0.35 -2.09 -22.88
CA ALA A 5 0.37 -2.50 -21.46
C ALA A 5 0.15 -1.34 -20.46
N ALA A 6 0.07 -0.10 -20.95
CA ALA A 6 -0.10 1.14 -20.21
C ALA A 6 -1.51 1.37 -19.63
N ALA A 7 -2.50 0.50 -19.88
CA ALA A 7 -3.88 0.69 -19.39
C ALA A 7 -4.49 -0.56 -18.74
N GLN A 8 -3.67 -1.53 -18.34
CA GLN A 8 -4.20 -2.73 -17.69
C GLN A 8 -4.62 -2.39 -16.26
N LEU A 9 -5.90 -2.63 -15.95
CA LEU A 9 -6.42 -2.56 -14.59
C LEU A 9 -5.99 -3.83 -13.86
N LEU A 10 -5.29 -3.68 -12.73
CA LEU A 10 -4.98 -4.81 -11.85
C LEU A 10 -5.74 -4.64 -10.54
N ILE A 11 -6.27 -5.75 -10.05
CA ILE A 11 -6.99 -5.82 -8.78
C ILE A 11 -6.52 -7.04 -7.99
N GLY A 12 -6.56 -6.96 -6.67
CA GLY A 12 -6.33 -8.12 -5.82
C GLY A 12 -6.11 -7.76 -4.36
N PRO A 13 -5.83 -8.76 -3.50
CA PRO A 13 -5.67 -8.54 -2.07
C PRO A 13 -4.32 -7.87 -1.76
N GLN A 14 -4.33 -7.00 -0.75
CA GLN A 14 -3.13 -6.43 -0.15
C GLN A 14 -3.26 -6.46 1.38
N ALA A 15 -2.15 -6.82 2.04
CA ALA A 15 -2.02 -6.83 3.48
C ALA A 15 -0.75 -6.09 3.87
N GLU A 16 -0.83 -5.15 4.81
CA GLU A 16 0.32 -4.41 5.36
C GLU A 16 0.39 -4.55 6.88
N LEU A 17 1.54 -5.00 7.38
CA LEU A 17 1.90 -4.85 8.78
C LEU A 17 2.24 -3.39 9.06
N THR A 18 1.76 -2.88 10.18
CA THR A 18 1.88 -1.47 10.57
C THR A 18 1.94 -1.31 12.09
N PHE A 19 2.02 -0.07 12.55
CA PHE A 19 2.05 0.28 13.97
C PHE A 19 0.99 1.35 14.26
N VAL A 20 0.18 1.11 15.28
CA VAL A 20 -0.75 2.09 15.84
C VAL A 20 -0.10 2.65 17.10
N ARG A 21 0.20 3.94 17.08
CA ARG A 21 0.77 4.68 18.18
C ARG A 21 -0.36 5.28 19.01
N GLY A 22 -0.33 5.01 20.30
CA GLY A 22 -1.25 5.59 21.27
C GLY A 22 -0.89 7.03 21.68
N PRO A 23 -1.69 7.63 22.56
CA PRO A 23 -1.57 9.04 22.98
C PRO A 23 -0.25 9.39 23.68
N GLU A 24 0.39 8.44 24.33
CA GLU A 24 1.60 8.69 25.12
C GLU A 24 2.87 8.53 24.29
N TYR A 25 2.77 8.10 23.02
CA TYR A 25 3.92 8.05 22.12
C TYR A 25 4.36 9.47 21.71
N PRO A 26 5.68 9.78 21.67
CA PRO A 26 6.83 8.89 21.83
C PRO A 26 7.35 8.73 23.26
N GLU A 27 6.75 9.39 24.25
CA GLU A 27 7.21 9.38 25.64
C GLU A 27 7.09 7.99 26.29
N ASN A 28 6.07 7.22 25.90
CA ASN A 28 5.87 5.82 26.29
C ASN A 28 5.84 4.91 25.04
N PRO A 29 6.97 4.26 24.68
CA PRO A 29 7.03 3.38 23.51
C PRO A 29 6.15 2.13 23.60
N GLU A 30 5.76 1.70 24.81
CA GLU A 30 4.90 0.55 25.02
C GLU A 30 3.45 0.80 24.58
N ASP A 31 3.09 2.07 24.37
CA ASP A 31 1.80 2.52 23.83
C ASP A 31 1.70 2.33 22.29
N SER A 32 2.74 1.77 21.67
CA SER A 32 2.76 1.39 20.25
C SER A 32 2.44 -0.08 20.07
N VAL A 33 1.41 -0.38 19.28
CA VAL A 33 0.92 -1.73 19.05
C VAL A 33 0.98 -2.10 17.57
N ALA A 34 1.32 -3.35 17.27
CA ALA A 34 1.30 -3.84 15.90
C ALA A 34 -0.13 -3.86 15.35
N GLY A 35 -0.28 -3.48 14.08
CA GLY A 35 -1.53 -3.51 13.35
C GLY A 35 -1.39 -4.26 12.03
N LEU A 36 -2.54 -4.64 11.47
CA LEU A 36 -2.69 -5.21 10.15
C LEU A 36 -3.71 -4.37 9.36
N LEU A 37 -3.27 -3.83 8.23
CA LEU A 37 -4.14 -3.25 7.21
C LEU A 37 -4.44 -4.33 6.18
N GLY A 38 -5.69 -4.77 6.10
CA GLY A 38 -6.13 -5.74 5.10
C GLY A 38 -7.14 -5.12 4.16
N GLY A 39 -6.96 -5.30 2.85
CA GLY A 39 -7.85 -4.67 1.88
C GLY A 39 -7.74 -5.20 0.47
N ILE A 40 -8.43 -4.51 -0.42
CA ILE A 40 -8.38 -4.76 -1.86
C ILE A 40 -7.61 -3.61 -2.47
N HIS A 41 -6.59 -3.94 -3.23
CA HIS A 41 -5.85 -2.98 -4.00
C HIS A 41 -6.35 -2.99 -5.45
N ILE A 42 -6.44 -1.80 -6.04
CA ILE A 42 -6.78 -1.57 -7.44
C ILE A 42 -5.74 -0.60 -8.00
N ASN A 43 -5.05 -0.94 -9.08
CA ASN A 43 -4.20 0.02 -9.77
C ASN A 43 -4.38 0.02 -11.28
N THR A 44 -3.90 1.13 -11.81
CA THR A 44 -3.55 1.31 -13.21
C THR A 44 -2.03 1.49 -13.30
N SER A 45 -1.52 1.80 -14.49
CA SER A 45 -0.10 2.12 -14.70
C SER A 45 0.41 3.31 -13.90
N ILE A 46 -0.46 4.25 -13.49
CA ILE A 46 -0.06 5.54 -12.90
C ILE A 46 -0.65 5.76 -11.50
N MET A 47 -1.75 5.08 -11.16
CA MET A 47 -2.51 5.36 -9.94
C MET A 47 -2.84 4.09 -9.17
N GLU A 48 -2.71 4.12 -7.84
CA GLU A 48 -3.11 3.05 -6.93
C GLU A 48 -4.23 3.51 -6.00
N PHE A 49 -5.17 2.62 -5.75
CA PHE A 49 -6.25 2.74 -4.79
C PHE A 49 -6.20 1.54 -3.84
N PHE A 50 -6.33 1.78 -2.54
CA PHE A 50 -6.32 0.71 -1.54
C PHE A 50 -7.34 1.02 -0.42
N PRO A 51 -8.61 0.62 -0.63
CA PRO A 51 -9.56 0.47 0.48
C PRO A 51 -9.13 -0.66 1.41
N ALA A 52 -8.94 -0.34 2.68
CA ALA A 52 -8.42 -1.23 3.70
C ALA A 52 -9.18 -1.09 5.03
N VAL A 53 -9.08 -2.12 5.85
CA VAL A 53 -9.54 -2.12 7.24
C VAL A 53 -8.33 -2.27 8.13
N LEU A 54 -8.26 -1.45 9.18
CA LEU A 54 -7.22 -1.55 10.21
C LEU A 54 -7.68 -2.43 11.37
N VAL A 55 -6.90 -3.48 11.64
CA VAL A 55 -7.09 -4.37 12.80
C VAL A 55 -5.84 -4.32 13.66
N SER A 56 -6.00 -4.10 14.97
CA SER A 56 -4.92 -4.22 15.94
C SER A 56 -5.47 -4.84 17.23
N GLN A 57 -4.69 -5.71 17.86
CA GLN A 57 -5.06 -6.39 19.12
C GLN A 57 -6.47 -7.04 19.10
N GLY A 58 -6.88 -7.58 17.95
CA GLY A 58 -8.20 -8.21 17.78
C GLY A 58 -9.38 -7.22 17.68
N ARG A 59 -9.12 -5.90 17.59
CA ARG A 59 -10.13 -4.85 17.41
C ARG A 59 -10.00 -4.19 16.05
N ILE A 60 -11.14 -3.82 15.47
CA ILE A 60 -11.21 -3.03 14.24
C ILE A 60 -11.17 -1.55 14.62
N HIS A 61 -10.20 -0.80 14.08
CA HIS A 61 -10.02 0.62 14.38
C HIS A 61 -10.68 1.54 13.35
N GLY A 62 -11.05 1.03 12.17
CA GLY A 62 -11.73 1.81 11.15
C GLY A 62 -11.40 1.34 9.73
N GLY A 63 -12.00 2.04 8.76
CA GLY A 63 -11.70 1.89 7.34
C GLY A 63 -10.76 3.00 6.88
N LEU A 64 -9.86 2.66 5.97
CA LEU A 64 -8.91 3.57 5.33
C LEU A 64 -9.05 3.45 3.83
N MET A 65 -8.91 4.56 3.13
CA MET A 65 -8.87 4.62 1.69
C MET A 65 -7.61 5.38 1.27
N ASP A 66 -6.67 4.64 0.72
CA ASP A 66 -5.41 5.19 0.22
C ASP A 66 -5.52 5.45 -1.29
N VAL A 67 -5.07 6.62 -1.74
CA VAL A 67 -4.96 6.98 -3.16
C VAL A 67 -3.57 7.55 -3.42
N GLY A 68 -2.85 6.98 -4.38
CA GLY A 68 -1.47 7.38 -4.65
C GLY A 68 -1.09 7.35 -6.11
N LEU A 69 -0.07 8.13 -6.43
CA LEU A 69 0.61 8.11 -7.71
C LEU A 69 1.71 7.06 -7.68
N ARG A 70 1.64 6.13 -8.63
CA ARG A 70 2.64 5.10 -8.84
C ARG A 70 3.70 5.63 -9.80
N VAL A 71 4.94 5.55 -9.36
CA VAL A 71 6.12 5.79 -10.19
C VAL A 71 6.81 4.45 -10.37
N THR A 72 6.80 3.96 -11.59
CA THR A 72 7.59 2.80 -11.96
C THR A 72 8.82 3.36 -12.72
N PRO A 73 10.06 2.98 -12.35
CA PRO A 73 11.26 3.47 -13.01
C PRO A 73 11.53 2.73 -14.32
N THR A 74 11.58 3.47 -15.43
CA THR A 74 11.98 2.94 -16.74
C THR A 74 13.50 2.78 -16.82
N TRP A 75 13.97 1.54 -16.74
CA TRP A 75 15.40 1.24 -16.93
C TRP A 75 15.71 1.17 -18.45
N PHE A 76 16.64 2.00 -18.92
CA PHE A 76 17.14 2.00 -20.31
C PHE A 76 16.07 2.19 -21.41
N GLY A 77 15.02 2.97 -21.13
CA GLY A 77 13.98 3.28 -22.13
C GLY A 77 13.07 2.10 -22.50
N GLN A 78 13.12 0.99 -21.74
CA GLN A 78 12.15 -0.09 -21.87
C GLN A 78 11.13 -0.08 -20.72
N PRO A 79 9.85 -0.36 -21.01
CA PRO A 79 8.84 -0.57 -19.97
C PRO A 79 9.18 -1.85 -19.18
N GLU A 80 9.90 -1.62 -18.09
CA GLU A 80 9.97 -2.32 -16.79
C GLU A 80 9.76 -3.82 -16.75
N TYR A 81 10.84 -4.53 -17.02
CA TYR A 81 11.13 -5.75 -16.28
C TYR A 81 12.63 -6.03 -16.28
N PHE A 82 13.25 -6.23 -15.12
CA PHE A 82 14.46 -7.05 -15.09
C PHE A 82 14.05 -8.47 -15.52
N PHE A 83 14.55 -8.94 -16.66
CA PHE A 83 14.27 -10.27 -17.23
C PHE A 83 12.78 -10.61 -17.47
N ARG A 84 11.90 -9.64 -17.76
CA ARG A 84 10.43 -9.87 -17.91
C ARG A 84 9.69 -10.34 -16.65
N LEU A 85 10.34 -10.32 -15.48
CA LEU A 85 9.82 -10.94 -14.26
C LEU A 85 9.76 -9.99 -13.07
N VAL A 86 10.73 -9.07 -12.91
CA VAL A 86 10.80 -8.20 -11.73
C VAL A 86 10.58 -6.74 -12.09
N SER A 87 9.64 -6.07 -11.40
CA SER A 87 9.25 -4.67 -11.60
C SER A 87 9.35 -3.91 -10.27
N PRO A 88 10.41 -3.11 -10.04
CA PRO A 88 10.42 -2.15 -8.93
C PRO A 88 9.38 -1.06 -9.15
N TYR A 89 8.84 -0.48 -8.09
CA TYR A 89 7.98 0.70 -8.14
C TYR A 89 8.02 1.47 -6.83
N ALA A 90 7.57 2.72 -6.87
CA ALA A 90 7.29 3.55 -5.72
C ALA A 90 5.88 4.14 -5.84
N VAL A 91 5.28 4.48 -4.71
CA VAL A 91 3.98 5.13 -4.63
C VAL A 91 4.06 6.22 -3.59
N LEU A 92 3.53 7.40 -3.93
CA LEU A 92 3.32 8.51 -3.01
C LEU A 92 1.86 8.90 -3.07
N GLY A 93 1.20 9.01 -1.92
CA GLY A 93 -0.23 9.23 -1.87
C GLY A 93 -0.77 9.81 -0.58
N GLY A 94 -2.06 10.14 -0.64
CA GLY A 94 -2.86 10.55 0.49
C GLY A 94 -3.72 9.38 0.98
N SER A 95 -4.10 9.46 2.25
CA SER A 95 -4.99 8.49 2.88
C SER A 95 -6.13 9.21 3.58
N VAL A 96 -7.36 8.70 3.46
CA VAL A 96 -8.52 9.20 4.19
C VAL A 96 -9.16 8.07 5.00
N GLY A 97 -9.51 8.35 6.24
CA GLY A 97 -10.04 7.38 7.20
C GLY A 97 -11.48 7.63 7.58
N TYR A 98 -12.16 6.61 8.10
CA TYR A 98 -13.39 6.74 8.86
C TYR A 98 -13.13 6.36 10.33
N PRO A 99 -13.48 7.20 11.33
CA PRO A 99 -14.08 8.55 11.20
C PRO A 99 -13.17 9.54 10.46
N TRP A 100 -13.74 10.62 9.88
CA TRP A 100 -13.05 11.49 8.91
C TRP A 100 -11.70 11.99 9.41
N SER A 101 -10.65 11.48 8.80
CA SER A 101 -9.27 11.88 9.06
C SER A 101 -8.45 11.79 7.78
N ALA A 102 -7.33 12.51 7.74
CA ALA A 102 -6.44 12.53 6.59
C ALA A 102 -5.01 12.20 7.01
N GLY A 103 -4.28 11.61 6.09
CA GLY A 103 -2.87 11.29 6.25
C GLY A 103 -2.19 11.17 4.91
N TRP A 104 -0.95 10.70 4.95
CA TRP A 104 -0.15 10.43 3.77
C TRP A 104 0.58 9.10 3.92
N TYR A 105 0.98 8.55 2.79
CA TYR A 105 1.82 7.36 2.75
C TYR A 105 2.79 7.43 1.57
N ALA A 106 3.94 6.82 1.77
CA ALA A 106 4.92 6.57 0.73
C ALA A 106 5.37 5.12 0.84
N LYS A 107 5.46 4.41 -0.29
CA LYS A 107 5.92 3.03 -0.30
C LYS A 107 6.76 2.74 -1.53
N ALA A 108 7.64 1.76 -1.40
CA ALA A 108 8.41 1.19 -2.49
C ALA A 108 8.23 -0.31 -2.47
N GLY A 109 8.21 -0.93 -3.65
CA GLY A 109 7.99 -2.36 -3.76
C GLY A 109 8.73 -2.98 -4.92
N LEU A 110 8.83 -4.30 -4.85
CA LEU A 110 9.30 -5.17 -5.91
C LEU A 110 8.18 -6.12 -6.28
N GLY A 111 7.69 -5.99 -7.51
CA GLY A 111 6.72 -6.90 -8.10
C GLY A 111 7.42 -8.04 -8.83
N LEU A 112 6.93 -9.25 -8.64
CA LEU A 112 7.26 -10.42 -9.43
C LEU A 112 6.05 -10.83 -10.26
N VAL A 113 6.19 -10.81 -11.58
CA VAL A 113 5.15 -11.27 -12.51
C VAL A 113 5.13 -12.78 -12.51
N VAL A 114 4.00 -13.35 -12.08
CA VAL A 114 3.74 -14.78 -12.14
C VAL A 114 3.00 -15.06 -13.45
N MET A 115 3.77 -15.12 -14.55
CA MET A 115 3.28 -15.44 -15.90
C MET A 115 2.12 -14.53 -16.39
N ARG A 116 1.25 -15.01 -17.29
CA ARG A 116 0.07 -14.26 -17.81
C ARG A 116 -1.07 -14.09 -16.79
N LEU A 117 -0.92 -14.59 -15.56
CA LEU A 117 -2.01 -14.76 -14.60
C LEU A 117 -2.03 -13.68 -13.52
N GLY A 118 -0.92 -12.96 -13.29
CA GLY A 118 -0.88 -11.90 -12.30
C GLY A 118 0.53 -11.54 -11.82
N SER A 119 0.60 -10.83 -10.70
CA SER A 119 1.83 -10.47 -10.01
C SER A 119 1.69 -10.60 -8.50
N VAL A 120 2.82 -10.86 -7.84
CA VAL A 120 2.96 -10.80 -6.38
C VAL A 120 3.99 -9.73 -6.08
N ASN A 121 3.71 -8.85 -5.14
CA ASN A 121 4.55 -7.72 -4.80
C ASN A 121 4.87 -7.74 -3.31
N ALA A 122 6.13 -7.45 -2.99
CA ALA A 122 6.59 -7.19 -1.64
C ALA A 122 6.89 -5.69 -1.51
N GLU A 123 6.44 -5.09 -0.42
CA GLU A 123 6.44 -3.64 -0.21
C GLU A 123 7.03 -3.28 1.14
N ILE A 124 7.77 -2.18 1.15
CA ILE A 124 8.16 -1.45 2.35
C ILE A 124 7.68 -0.02 2.21
N GLY A 125 7.11 0.54 3.26
CA GLY A 125 6.62 1.90 3.22
C GLY A 125 6.76 2.63 4.53
N TYR A 126 6.32 3.87 4.52
CA TYR A 126 6.07 4.68 5.68
C TYR A 126 4.70 5.33 5.49
N ARG A 127 3.91 5.38 6.56
CA ARG A 127 2.68 6.17 6.58
C ARG A 127 2.59 6.97 7.85
N SER A 128 1.82 8.05 7.80
CA SER A 128 1.39 8.82 8.96
C SER A 128 -0.06 9.23 8.74
N HIS A 129 -0.96 8.75 9.59
CA HIS A 129 -2.39 8.93 9.44
C HIS A 129 -3.07 8.98 10.82
N HIS A 130 -3.75 10.07 11.13
CA HIS A 130 -4.51 10.18 12.38
C HIS A 130 -5.76 9.29 12.32
N LEU A 131 -5.90 8.36 13.25
CA LEU A 131 -7.12 7.54 13.38
C LEU A 131 -8.15 8.25 14.26
N THR A 132 -7.67 8.94 15.29
CA THR A 132 -8.43 9.81 16.19
C THR A 132 -7.53 10.96 16.64
N ASP A 133 -8.03 11.85 17.51
CA ASP A 133 -7.24 12.92 18.13
C ASP A 133 -6.04 12.40 18.95
N SER A 134 -6.09 11.14 19.37
CA SER A 134 -5.12 10.50 20.27
C SER A 134 -4.45 9.25 19.71
N LEU A 135 -4.87 8.77 18.54
CA LEU A 135 -4.34 7.56 17.92
C LEU A 135 -3.77 7.87 16.55
N LEU A 136 -2.55 7.42 16.30
CA LEU A 136 -1.83 7.67 15.07
C LEU A 136 -1.37 6.36 14.44
N LEU A 137 -1.84 6.09 13.23
CA LEU A 137 -1.28 5.06 12.38
C LEU A 137 0.00 5.60 11.74
N GLU A 138 1.13 5.38 12.39
CA GLU A 138 2.40 5.92 11.94
C GLU A 138 3.57 4.95 12.10
N GLY A 139 4.36 4.87 11.04
CA GLY A 139 5.61 4.14 11.05
C GLY A 139 5.87 3.41 9.75
N VAL A 140 6.91 2.57 9.80
CA VAL A 140 7.29 1.69 8.69
C VAL A 140 6.24 0.62 8.51
N THR A 141 5.83 0.38 7.27
CA THR A 141 4.93 -0.69 6.89
C THR A 141 5.64 -1.75 6.07
N LEU A 142 5.18 -3.00 6.21
CA LEU A 142 5.64 -4.12 5.40
C LEU A 142 4.42 -4.76 4.75
N GLY A 143 4.38 -4.74 3.42
CA GLY A 143 3.23 -5.15 2.64
C GLY A 143 3.48 -6.35 1.76
N LEU A 144 2.45 -7.18 1.59
CA LEU A 144 2.35 -8.17 0.52
C LEU A 144 1.08 -7.92 -0.27
N ARG A 145 1.19 -7.99 -1.59
CA ARG A 145 0.07 -7.77 -2.51
C ARG A 145 0.09 -8.80 -3.62
N ALA A 146 -1.06 -9.37 -3.95
CA ALA A 146 -1.25 -10.12 -5.17
C ALA A 146 -2.21 -9.35 -6.09
N SER A 147 -1.96 -9.37 -7.39
CA SER A 147 -2.85 -8.71 -8.36
C SER A 147 -3.01 -9.54 -9.62
N TYR A 148 -4.20 -9.49 -10.20
CA TYR A 148 -4.53 -10.15 -11.46
C TYR A 148 -5.05 -9.10 -12.46
N PRO A 149 -4.79 -9.30 -13.77
CA PRO A 149 -5.35 -8.43 -14.79
C PRO A 149 -6.85 -8.63 -14.90
N PHE A 150 -7.60 -7.52 -14.96
CA PHE A 150 -9.03 -7.50 -15.24
C PHE A 150 -9.32 -7.12 -16.69
#